data_AF-A0A4R4G8S3-F1
#
_entry.id   AF-A0A4R4G8S3-F1
#
_cell.length_a   1.000
_cell.length_b   1.000
_cell.length_c   1.000
_cell.angle_alpha   90.00
_cell.angle_beta   90.00
_cell.angle_gamma   90.00
#
_symmetry.space_group_name_H-M   'P 1'
#
loop_
_entity.id
_entity.type
_entity.pdbx_description
1 polymer ?
#
loop_
_entity_poly.entity_id
_entity_poly.type
_entity_poly.pdbx_seq_one_letter_code
_entity_poly.pdbx_strand_id
1 'polypeptide(L)'
;MDELQDEIVKYTNTAIRKVELIASAHQMVREIGLWLTTNAQATSFVRIAELRALQKVGTEYTNKLRSISTHIEMPEIIELRLQLSNRLEEIKAALNGAKNRASKLWQTRLNTINDAEDLQNEVDELFSVFEGCREDLDDLQLMRRCLRIYLQVYQQLNNDRLTWNEFDSLATKLKSEVFDAVGEDEPPWEPLETIENFRKLIAESREEKSLEWIRDLEKETTDFESLNTADINSLHARANCPPAVLADNHRARLEEINKKIEKHLSKLKIDWLIEKFRELSPEMQKQFLSRITI
;
A
#
# COMPACT_ATOMS: atom_id res chain seq x y z
N MET A 1 25.56 -58.98 60.11
CA MET A 1 25.33 -59.29 58.68
C MET A 1 24.23 -58.42 58.12
N ASP A 2 23.10 -58.28 58.83
CA ASP A 2 21.97 -57.45 58.40
C ASP A 2 22.30 -55.96 58.16
N GLU A 3 23.11 -55.32 59.02
CA GLU A 3 23.51 -53.91 58.84
C GLU A 3 24.35 -53.66 57.57
N LEU A 4 25.25 -54.58 57.22
CA LEU A 4 26.06 -54.51 55.99
C LEU A 4 25.19 -54.72 54.74
N GLN A 5 24.15 -55.54 54.85
CA GLN A 5 23.22 -55.81 53.77
C GLN A 5 22.31 -54.60 53.51
N ASP A 6 21.83 -53.94 54.57
CA ASP A 6 21.06 -52.69 54.47
C ASP A 6 21.91 -51.53 53.91
N GLU A 7 23.18 -51.45 54.28
CA GLU A 7 24.10 -50.43 53.77
C GLU A 7 24.40 -50.63 52.27
N ILE A 8 24.59 -51.88 51.84
CA ILE A 8 24.74 -52.22 50.41
C ILE A 8 23.46 -51.86 49.64
N VAL A 9 22.27 -52.25 50.13
CA VAL A 9 21.00 -51.92 49.46
C VAL A 9 20.82 -50.40 49.33
N LYS A 10 21.15 -49.63 50.37
CA LYS A 10 21.10 -48.17 50.33
C LYS A 10 22.09 -47.57 49.34
N TYR A 11 23.31 -48.10 49.28
CA TYR A 11 24.33 -47.70 48.33
C TYR A 11 23.91 -48.01 46.88
N THR A 12 23.45 -49.23 46.61
CA THR A 12 22.99 -49.66 45.28
C THR A 12 21.81 -48.83 44.80
N ASN A 13 20.82 -48.57 45.65
CA ASN A 13 19.69 -47.70 45.31
C ASN A 13 20.12 -46.26 45.00
N THR A 14 21.11 -45.74 45.72
CA THR A 14 21.67 -44.40 45.45
C THR A 14 22.43 -44.38 44.12
N ALA A 15 23.17 -45.44 43.81
CA ALA A 15 23.88 -45.59 42.54
C ALA A 15 22.91 -45.70 41.35
N ILE A 16 21.84 -46.50 41.47
CA ILE A 16 20.79 -46.63 40.44
C ILE A 16 20.15 -45.27 40.16
N ARG A 17 19.74 -44.54 41.21
CA ARG A 17 19.16 -43.19 41.06
C ARG A 17 20.11 -42.22 40.36
N LYS A 18 21.42 -42.28 40.64
CA LYS A 18 22.42 -41.45 39.94
C LYS A 18 22.54 -41.83 38.46
N VAL A 19 22.53 -43.13 38.13
CA VAL A 19 22.58 -43.60 36.73
C VAL A 19 21.33 -43.18 35.96
N GLU A 20 20.14 -43.30 36.55
CA GLU A 20 18.88 -42.85 35.95
C GLU A 20 18.88 -41.33 35.70
N LEU A 21 19.35 -40.56 36.68
CA LEU A 21 19.48 -39.11 36.58
C LEU A 21 20.43 -38.69 35.43
N ILE A 22 21.59 -39.37 35.30
CA ILE A 22 22.55 -39.15 34.20
C ILE A 22 21.95 -39.56 32.86
N ALA A 23 21.25 -40.69 32.78
CA ALA A 23 20.59 -41.14 31.55
C ALA A 23 19.51 -40.15 31.09
N SER A 24 18.70 -39.66 32.02
CA SER A 24 17.69 -38.62 31.76
C SER A 24 18.33 -37.31 31.30
N ALA A 25 19.47 -36.92 31.87
CA ALA A 25 20.20 -35.73 31.45
C ALA A 25 20.72 -35.86 30.01
N HIS A 26 21.32 -36.99 29.65
CA HIS A 26 21.76 -37.24 28.26
C HIS A 26 20.60 -37.26 27.27
N GLN A 27 19.45 -37.84 27.64
CA GLN A 27 18.26 -37.79 26.78
C GLN A 27 17.83 -36.34 26.55
N MET A 28 17.76 -35.52 27.60
CA MET A 28 17.37 -34.12 27.49
C MET A 28 18.37 -33.30 26.65
N VAL A 29 19.67 -33.53 26.81
CA VAL A 29 20.71 -32.90 25.97
C VAL A 29 20.48 -33.23 24.49
N ARG A 30 20.17 -34.49 24.16
CA ARG A 30 19.86 -34.90 22.78
C ARG A 30 18.58 -34.25 22.25
N GLU A 31 17.52 -34.22 23.05
CA GLU A 31 16.24 -33.60 22.65
C GLU A 31 16.41 -32.11 22.35
N ILE A 32 17.12 -31.37 23.21
CA ILE A 32 17.35 -29.94 23.00
C ILE A 32 18.31 -29.70 21.83
N GLY A 33 19.34 -30.54 21.68
CA GLY A 33 20.22 -30.49 20.52
C GLY A 33 19.48 -30.70 19.21
N LEU A 34 18.55 -31.66 19.16
CA LEU A 34 17.69 -31.88 17.99
C LEU A 34 16.76 -30.69 17.75
N TRP A 35 16.19 -30.11 18.81
CA TRP A 35 15.34 -28.92 18.69
C TRP A 35 16.13 -27.72 18.13
N LEU A 36 17.36 -27.50 18.58
CA LEU A 36 18.24 -26.43 18.09
C LEU A 36 18.58 -26.59 16.60
N THR A 37 18.91 -27.81 16.18
CA THR A 37 19.25 -28.08 14.76
C THR A 37 18.04 -27.99 13.85
N THR A 38 16.90 -28.56 14.27
CA THR A 38 15.64 -28.52 13.50
C THR A 38 15.15 -27.10 13.30
N ASN A 39 15.33 -26.23 14.31
CA ASN A 39 14.83 -24.87 14.28
C ASN A 39 15.91 -23.83 13.97
N ALA A 40 17.07 -24.22 13.42
CA ALA A 40 18.19 -23.29 13.18
C ALA A 40 17.84 -22.13 12.23
N GLN A 41 16.93 -22.34 11.28
CA GLN A 41 16.48 -21.32 10.32
C GLN A 41 15.10 -20.72 10.66
N ALA A 42 14.53 -21.08 11.81
CA ALA A 42 13.20 -20.62 12.19
C ALA A 42 13.03 -19.10 12.32
N THR A 43 14.07 -18.27 12.24
CA THR A 43 13.96 -16.80 12.36
C THR A 43 13.83 -16.09 11.01
N SER A 44 14.06 -16.77 9.88
CA SER A 44 14.08 -16.12 8.56
C SER A 44 12.74 -16.18 7.81
N PHE A 45 11.87 -17.17 8.08
CA PHE A 45 10.65 -17.41 7.27
C PHE A 45 9.41 -17.83 8.07
N VAL A 46 9.44 -17.69 9.41
CA VAL A 46 8.44 -18.30 10.29
C VAL A 46 7.44 -17.27 10.78
N ARG A 47 6.17 -17.68 10.85
CA ARG A 47 5.05 -16.87 11.36
C ARG A 47 5.23 -16.52 12.84
N ILE A 48 4.65 -15.41 13.28
CA ILE A 48 4.70 -14.98 14.68
C ILE A 48 4.11 -16.03 15.61
N ALA A 49 3.03 -16.71 15.22
CA ALA A 49 2.41 -17.78 16.00
C ALA A 49 3.41 -18.92 16.28
N GLU A 50 4.15 -19.33 15.23
CA GLU A 50 5.15 -20.40 15.30
C GLU A 50 6.38 -19.95 16.12
N LEU A 51 6.85 -18.71 15.95
CA LEU A 51 7.93 -18.14 16.77
C LEU A 51 7.55 -18.07 18.27
N ARG A 52 6.32 -17.69 18.60
CA ARG A 52 5.81 -17.70 19.99
C ARG A 52 5.76 -19.11 20.54
N ALA A 53 5.34 -20.10 19.75
CA ALA A 53 5.35 -21.51 20.15
C ALA A 53 6.78 -22.02 20.43
N LEU A 54 7.74 -21.70 19.55
CA LEU A 54 9.15 -22.03 19.74
C LEU A 54 9.75 -21.35 20.98
N GLN A 55 9.42 -20.09 21.24
CA GLN A 55 9.85 -19.38 22.44
C GLN A 55 9.35 -20.07 23.71
N LYS A 56 8.08 -20.53 23.72
CA LYS A 56 7.53 -21.29 24.84
C LYS A 56 8.28 -22.59 25.07
N VAL A 57 8.51 -23.38 24.02
CA VAL A 57 9.26 -24.65 24.12
C VAL A 57 10.69 -24.41 24.61
N GLY A 58 11.39 -23.41 24.07
CA GLY A 58 12.76 -23.10 24.50
C GLY A 58 12.86 -22.57 25.94
N THR A 59 11.86 -21.83 26.43
CA THR A 59 11.80 -21.42 27.85
C THR A 59 11.53 -22.61 28.78
N GLU A 60 10.69 -23.56 28.38
CA GLU A 60 10.50 -24.84 29.10
C GLU A 60 11.82 -25.64 29.18
N TYR A 61 12.57 -25.75 28.07
CA TYR A 61 13.87 -26.39 28.06
C TYR A 61 14.90 -25.67 28.94
N THR A 62 14.89 -24.34 28.97
CA THR A 62 15.76 -23.54 29.86
C THR A 62 15.50 -23.87 31.34
N ASN A 63 14.23 -24.00 31.72
CA ASN A 63 13.84 -24.37 33.09
C ASN A 63 14.26 -25.81 33.43
N LYS A 64 14.08 -26.75 32.50
CA LYS A 64 14.51 -28.15 32.69
C LYS A 64 16.03 -28.27 32.83
N LEU A 65 16.82 -27.60 32.00
CA LEU A 65 18.29 -27.58 32.10
C LEU A 65 18.77 -26.98 33.43
N ARG A 66 18.09 -25.93 33.92
CA ARG A 66 18.38 -25.35 35.23
C ARG A 66 18.17 -26.37 36.34
N SER A 67 17.08 -27.13 36.29
CA SER A 67 16.78 -28.19 37.26
C SER A 67 17.78 -29.36 37.22
N ILE A 68 18.33 -29.71 36.06
CA ILE A 68 19.33 -30.79 35.97
C ILE A 68 20.69 -30.30 36.47
N SER A 69 21.06 -29.07 36.13
CA SER A 69 22.34 -28.46 36.52
C SER A 69 22.52 -28.29 38.03
N THR A 70 21.44 -28.35 38.83
CA THR A 70 21.55 -28.35 40.31
C THR A 70 21.90 -29.72 40.89
N HIS A 71 21.78 -30.79 40.09
CA HIS A 71 21.97 -32.17 40.54
C HIS A 71 23.14 -32.88 39.83
N ILE A 72 23.54 -32.41 38.64
CA ILE A 72 24.64 -32.96 37.85
C ILE A 72 25.48 -31.84 37.25
N GLU A 73 26.80 -31.92 37.42
CA GLU A 73 27.76 -31.12 36.66
C GLU A 73 28.14 -31.85 35.37
N MET A 74 27.65 -31.36 34.24
CA MET A 74 28.00 -31.85 32.89
C MET A 74 28.45 -30.68 32.02
N PRO A 75 29.65 -30.73 31.41
CA PRO A 75 30.13 -29.68 30.52
C PRO A 75 29.20 -29.41 29.33
N GLU A 76 28.57 -30.45 28.76
CA GLU A 76 27.68 -30.31 27.60
C GLU A 76 26.44 -29.46 27.92
N ILE A 77 25.99 -29.46 29.18
CA ILE A 77 24.85 -28.65 29.63
C ILE A 77 25.20 -27.16 29.57
N ILE A 78 26.46 -26.78 29.85
CA ILE A 78 26.89 -25.37 29.84
C ILE A 78 26.85 -24.82 28.42
N GLU A 79 27.42 -25.57 27.46
CA GLU A 79 27.42 -25.18 26.05
C GLU A 79 25.99 -25.11 25.49
N LEU A 80 25.18 -26.13 25.76
CA LEU A 80 23.81 -26.21 25.28
C LEU A 80 22.91 -25.10 25.87
N ARG A 81 23.16 -24.67 27.12
CA ARG A 81 22.50 -23.50 27.71
C ARG A 81 22.86 -22.21 26.98
N LEU A 82 24.12 -22.03 26.58
CA LEU A 82 24.56 -20.86 25.81
C LEU A 82 23.88 -20.85 24.43
N GLN A 83 23.89 -21.97 23.72
CA GLN A 83 23.25 -22.10 22.40
C GLN A 83 21.73 -21.84 22.48
N LEU A 84 21.05 -22.40 23.48
CA LEU A 84 19.62 -22.18 23.72
C LEU A 84 19.32 -20.72 24.05
N SER A 85 20.14 -20.08 24.89
CA SER A 85 19.98 -18.67 25.24
C SER A 85 20.13 -17.77 24.01
N ASN A 86 21.15 -18.00 23.18
CA ASN A 86 21.35 -17.24 21.94
C ASN A 86 20.16 -17.41 21.02
N ARG A 87 19.64 -18.64 20.87
CA ARG A 87 18.48 -18.90 20.02
C ARG A 87 17.21 -18.21 20.50
N LEU A 88 16.98 -18.21 21.81
CA LEU A 88 15.84 -17.50 22.40
C LEU A 88 15.93 -15.99 22.21
N GLU A 89 17.13 -15.41 22.29
CA GLU A 89 17.33 -13.98 22.01
C GLU A 89 17.12 -13.66 20.52
N GLU A 90 17.53 -14.53 19.59
CA GLU A 90 17.24 -14.37 18.16
C GLU A 90 15.73 -14.42 17.87
N ILE A 91 15.01 -15.38 18.46
CA ILE A 91 13.54 -15.48 18.35
C ILE A 91 12.88 -14.22 18.92
N LYS A 92 13.32 -13.75 20.08
CA LYS A 92 12.82 -12.54 20.73
C LYS A 92 13.08 -11.29 19.89
N ALA A 93 14.26 -11.19 19.27
CA ALA A 93 14.60 -10.10 18.37
C ALA A 93 13.68 -10.09 17.14
N ALA A 94 13.41 -11.25 16.53
CA ALA A 94 12.49 -11.38 15.41
C ALA A 94 11.04 -10.98 15.80
N LEU A 95 10.54 -11.45 16.94
CA LEU A 95 9.23 -11.08 17.47
C LEU A 95 9.10 -9.57 17.70
N ASN A 96 10.11 -8.96 18.32
CA ASN A 96 10.14 -7.52 18.56
C ASN A 96 10.26 -6.74 17.24
N GLY A 97 11.01 -7.25 16.26
CA GLY A 97 11.13 -6.65 14.94
C GLY A 97 9.77 -6.52 14.24
N ALA A 98 8.99 -7.61 14.20
CA ALA A 98 7.65 -7.60 13.62
C ALA A 98 6.69 -6.68 14.38
N LYS A 99 6.71 -6.70 15.72
CA LYS A 99 5.91 -5.80 16.54
C LYS A 99 6.27 -4.33 16.30
N ASN A 100 7.55 -4.01 16.18
CA ASN A 100 8.02 -2.66 15.91
C ASN A 100 7.60 -2.18 14.52
N ARG A 101 7.64 -3.05 13.50
CA ARG A 101 7.11 -2.74 12.16
C ARG A 101 5.62 -2.42 12.24
N ALA A 102 4.82 -3.27 12.89
CA ALA A 102 3.39 -3.03 13.07
C ALA A 102 3.09 -1.72 13.84
N SER A 103 3.83 -1.44 14.91
CA SER A 103 3.66 -0.18 15.66
C SER A 103 4.05 1.07 14.87
N LYS A 104 5.00 0.94 13.93
CA LYS A 104 5.41 2.06 13.08
C LYS A 104 4.30 2.45 12.10
N LEU A 105 3.50 1.49 11.62
CA LEU A 105 2.38 1.78 10.72
C LEU A 105 1.42 2.83 11.29
N TRP A 106 1.13 2.75 12.60
CA TRP A 106 0.30 3.71 13.32
C TRP A 106 0.84 5.15 13.35
N GLN A 107 2.13 5.34 13.04
CA GLN A 107 2.80 6.64 13.05
C GLN A 107 3.03 7.19 11.64
N THR A 108 2.59 6.45 10.62
CA THR A 108 2.77 6.86 9.22
C THR A 108 1.75 7.89 8.80
N ARG A 109 2.04 8.61 7.71
CA ARG A 109 1.12 9.55 7.08
C ARG A 109 0.76 9.05 5.69
N LEU A 110 -0.47 9.32 5.30
CA LEU A 110 -1.01 8.92 4.00
C LEU A 110 -1.37 10.18 3.21
N ASN A 111 -0.39 10.70 2.48
CA ASN A 111 -0.55 11.97 1.75
C ASN A 111 -0.68 11.73 0.24
N THR A 112 0.02 10.73 -0.28
CA THR A 112 0.09 10.44 -1.72
C THR A 112 -0.42 9.04 -2.06
N ILE A 113 -0.64 8.79 -3.35
CA ILE A 113 -0.99 7.45 -3.85
C ILE A 113 0.15 6.45 -3.64
N ASN A 114 1.40 6.89 -3.80
CA ASN A 114 2.57 6.03 -3.58
C ASN A 114 2.68 5.62 -2.11
N ASP A 115 2.40 6.54 -1.18
CA ASP A 115 2.35 6.19 0.26
C ASP A 115 1.31 5.09 0.50
N ALA A 116 0.14 5.19 -0.15
CA ALA A 116 -0.93 4.19 -0.02
C ALA A 116 -0.52 2.81 -0.53
N GLU A 117 0.17 2.75 -1.67
CA GLU A 117 0.66 1.51 -2.28
C GLU A 117 1.78 0.88 -1.45
N ASP A 118 2.75 1.68 -0.98
CA ASP A 118 3.83 1.22 -0.14
C ASP A 118 3.31 0.69 1.21
N LEU A 119 2.37 1.40 1.83
CA LEU A 119 1.73 0.96 3.07
C LEU A 119 0.87 -0.29 2.85
N GLN A 120 0.19 -0.42 1.73
CA GLN A 120 -0.59 -1.62 1.40
C GLN A 120 0.33 -2.85 1.34
N ASN A 121 1.49 -2.73 0.69
CA ASN A 121 2.48 -3.80 0.62
C ASN A 121 3.01 -4.18 2.02
N GLU A 122 3.41 -3.20 2.84
CA GLU A 122 3.91 -3.45 4.21
C GLU A 122 2.83 -4.09 5.10
N VAL A 123 1.58 -3.62 5.01
CA VAL A 123 0.47 -4.19 5.78
C VAL A 123 0.17 -5.62 5.32
N ASP A 124 0.19 -5.91 4.02
CA ASP A 124 -0.02 -7.27 3.49
C ASP A 124 1.10 -8.23 3.90
N GLU A 125 2.36 -7.77 3.88
CA GLU A 125 3.51 -8.53 4.38
C GLU A 125 3.35 -8.85 5.88
N LEU A 126 3.05 -7.84 6.69
CA LEU A 126 2.85 -8.03 8.13
C LEU A 126 1.65 -8.91 8.41
N PHE A 127 0.57 -8.78 7.64
CA PHE A 127 -0.60 -9.66 7.76
C PHE A 127 -0.20 -11.12 7.55
N SER A 128 0.65 -11.42 6.57
CA SER A 128 1.19 -12.76 6.35
C SER A 128 2.11 -13.22 7.50
N VAL A 129 2.91 -12.32 8.07
CA VAL A 129 3.80 -12.61 9.20
C VAL A 129 3.02 -12.93 10.47
N PHE A 130 1.89 -12.25 10.71
CA PHE A 130 0.99 -12.46 11.85
C PHE A 130 -0.08 -13.53 11.61
N GLU A 131 -0.03 -14.26 10.49
CA GLU A 131 -0.98 -15.34 10.21
C GLU A 131 -1.02 -16.36 11.37
N GLY A 132 -2.23 -16.66 11.86
CA GLY A 132 -2.44 -17.53 13.03
C GLY A 132 -2.52 -16.79 14.38
N CYS A 133 -2.26 -15.47 14.41
CA CYS A 133 -2.40 -14.63 15.59
C CYS A 133 -3.67 -13.78 15.54
N ARG A 134 -4.85 -14.39 15.78
CA ARG A 134 -6.16 -13.72 15.59
C ARG A 134 -6.26 -12.34 16.27
N GLU A 135 -5.84 -12.23 17.53
CA GLU A 135 -5.88 -10.98 18.29
C GLU A 135 -4.97 -9.87 17.71
N ASP A 136 -3.87 -10.25 17.04
CA ASP A 136 -2.93 -9.29 16.45
C ASP A 136 -3.32 -8.92 15.00
N LEU A 137 -4.31 -9.58 14.41
CA LEU A 137 -4.71 -9.37 13.01
C LEU A 137 -5.78 -8.30 12.84
N ASP A 138 -6.61 -8.04 13.86
CA ASP A 138 -7.76 -7.12 13.73
C ASP A 138 -7.33 -5.71 13.30
N ASP A 139 -6.27 -5.17 13.91
CA ASP A 139 -5.68 -3.88 13.54
C ASP A 139 -5.17 -3.87 12.09
N LEU A 140 -4.47 -4.94 11.68
CA LEU A 140 -3.96 -5.06 10.31
C LEU A 140 -5.12 -5.21 9.31
N GLN A 141 -6.21 -5.90 9.67
CA GLN A 141 -7.41 -5.99 8.82
C GLN A 141 -8.08 -4.64 8.63
N LEU A 142 -8.19 -3.85 9.71
CA LEU A 142 -8.70 -2.48 9.64
C LEU A 142 -7.84 -1.65 8.68
N MET A 143 -6.51 -1.70 8.84
CA MET A 143 -5.58 -0.99 7.95
C MET A 143 -5.75 -1.37 6.47
N ARG A 144 -5.82 -2.66 6.14
CA ARG A 144 -6.07 -3.14 4.76
C ARG A 144 -7.39 -2.63 4.21
N ARG A 145 -8.45 -2.66 5.03
CA ARG A 145 -9.77 -2.17 4.64
C ARG A 145 -9.73 -0.68 4.32
N CYS A 146 -9.12 0.11 5.19
CA CYS A 146 -8.98 1.56 5.01
C CYS A 146 -8.15 1.91 3.78
N LEU A 147 -6.97 1.30 3.60
CA LEU A 147 -6.12 1.52 2.42
C LEU A 147 -6.86 1.20 1.13
N ARG A 148 -7.56 0.06 1.07
CA ARG A 148 -8.39 -0.29 -0.09
C ARG A 148 -9.45 0.78 -0.40
N ILE A 149 -10.12 1.31 0.62
CA ILE A 149 -11.12 2.37 0.46
C ILE A 149 -10.44 3.65 -0.07
N TYR A 150 -9.30 4.05 0.50
CA TYR A 150 -8.56 5.24 0.08
C TYR A 150 -8.04 5.14 -1.35
N LEU A 151 -7.51 3.98 -1.75
CA LEU A 151 -7.10 3.70 -3.13
C LEU A 151 -8.28 3.82 -4.11
N GLN A 152 -9.45 3.29 -3.73
CA GLN A 152 -10.66 3.43 -4.54
C GLN A 152 -11.15 4.88 -4.65
N VAL A 153 -11.06 5.66 -3.56
CA VAL A 153 -11.38 7.09 -3.59
C VAL A 153 -10.44 7.84 -4.54
N TYR A 154 -9.13 7.59 -4.44
CA TYR A 154 -8.15 8.21 -5.33
C TYR A 154 -8.46 7.89 -6.80
N GLN A 155 -8.73 6.63 -7.13
CA GLN A 155 -9.07 6.21 -8.49
C GLN A 155 -10.34 6.90 -9.02
N GLN A 156 -11.37 7.07 -8.18
CA GLN A 156 -12.60 7.75 -8.57
C GLN A 156 -12.40 9.25 -8.79
N LEU A 157 -11.61 9.90 -7.92
CA LEU A 157 -11.30 11.33 -8.00
C LEU A 157 -10.37 11.66 -9.16
N ASN A 158 -9.44 10.76 -9.49
CA ASN A 158 -8.47 10.93 -10.58
C ASN A 158 -9.10 10.68 -11.97
N ASN A 159 -10.23 11.34 -12.22
CA ASN A 159 -10.99 11.25 -13.45
C ASN A 159 -11.03 12.61 -14.17
N ASP A 160 -10.22 12.75 -15.21
CA ASP A 160 -10.10 13.97 -16.01
C ASP A 160 -11.37 14.31 -16.82
N ARG A 161 -12.36 13.41 -16.87
CA ARG A 161 -13.64 13.65 -17.56
C ARG A 161 -14.63 14.46 -16.73
N LEU A 162 -14.39 14.58 -15.42
CA LEU A 162 -15.22 15.39 -14.54
C LEU A 162 -14.92 16.87 -14.75
N THR A 163 -15.94 17.71 -14.69
CA THR A 163 -15.78 19.16 -14.50
C THR A 163 -15.33 19.47 -13.08
N TRP A 164 -14.86 20.70 -12.82
CA TRP A 164 -14.47 21.11 -11.45
C TRP A 164 -15.62 20.98 -10.44
N ASN A 165 -16.84 21.36 -10.81
CA ASN A 165 -18.01 21.21 -9.95
C ASN A 165 -18.34 19.75 -9.65
N GLU A 166 -18.25 18.87 -10.65
CA GLU A 166 -18.46 17.43 -10.48
C GLU A 166 -17.36 16.79 -9.64
N PHE A 167 -16.11 17.20 -9.83
CA PHE A 167 -14.97 16.77 -9.04
C PHE A 167 -15.13 17.14 -7.56
N ASP A 168 -15.48 18.40 -7.25
CA ASP A 168 -15.69 18.84 -5.87
C ASP A 168 -16.90 18.15 -5.24
N SER A 169 -18.00 18.02 -5.99
CA SER A 169 -19.20 17.31 -5.51
C SER A 169 -18.90 15.83 -5.23
N LEU A 170 -18.12 15.18 -6.08
CA LEU A 170 -17.68 13.80 -5.90
C LEU A 170 -16.77 13.68 -4.67
N ALA A 171 -15.85 14.61 -4.45
CA ALA A 171 -14.99 14.62 -3.27
C ALA A 171 -15.80 14.74 -1.98
N THR A 172 -16.80 15.64 -1.93
CA THR A 172 -17.70 15.75 -0.77
C THR A 172 -18.51 14.48 -0.54
N LYS A 173 -19.03 13.88 -1.62
CA LYS A 173 -19.77 12.62 -1.54
C LYS A 173 -18.90 11.48 -0.99
N LEU A 174 -17.69 11.31 -1.53
CA LEU A 174 -16.77 10.26 -1.12
C LEU A 174 -16.32 10.43 0.34
N LYS A 175 -16.14 11.66 0.84
CA LYS A 175 -15.87 11.90 2.26
C LYS A 175 -16.96 11.33 3.17
N SER A 176 -18.23 11.54 2.83
CA SER A 176 -19.35 10.97 3.58
C SER A 176 -19.36 9.44 3.49
N GLU A 177 -19.24 8.88 2.29
CA GLU A 177 -19.28 7.43 2.09
C GLU A 177 -18.14 6.70 2.83
N VAL A 178 -16.93 7.29 2.86
CA VAL A 178 -15.81 6.73 3.61
C VAL A 178 -16.04 6.83 5.11
N PHE A 179 -16.52 7.98 5.60
CA PHE A 179 -16.83 8.14 7.03
C PHE A 179 -17.82 7.07 7.50
N ASP A 180 -18.87 6.82 6.72
CA ASP A 180 -19.86 5.78 7.01
C ASP A 180 -19.27 4.35 6.89
N ALA A 181 -18.38 4.11 5.93
CA ALA A 181 -17.76 2.80 5.70
C ALA A 181 -16.69 2.43 6.74
N VAL A 182 -15.99 3.42 7.31
CA VAL A 182 -15.03 3.23 8.40
C VAL A 182 -15.76 3.04 9.73
N GLY A 183 -16.89 3.72 9.93
CA GLY A 183 -17.75 3.53 11.11
C GLY A 183 -17.13 4.11 12.38
N GLU A 184 -17.30 3.40 13.50
CA GLU A 184 -16.73 3.77 14.81
C GLU A 184 -15.28 3.31 14.99
N ASP A 185 -14.71 2.59 14.03
CA ASP A 185 -13.33 2.14 14.08
C ASP A 185 -12.39 3.37 13.94
N GLU A 186 -11.34 3.47 14.76
CA GLU A 186 -10.33 4.53 14.67
C GLU A 186 -9.16 4.09 13.78
N PRO A 187 -9.16 4.41 12.46
CA PRO A 187 -8.05 4.05 11.60
C PRO A 187 -6.80 4.85 11.94
N PRO A 188 -5.59 4.33 11.63
CA PRO A 188 -4.34 5.09 11.83
C PRO A 188 -4.27 6.35 10.96
N TRP A 189 -4.97 6.37 9.83
CA TRP A 189 -5.03 7.52 8.92
C TRP A 189 -6.44 8.10 8.94
N GLU A 190 -6.56 9.36 9.36
CA GLU A 190 -7.83 10.05 9.49
C GLU A 190 -8.49 10.21 8.10
N PRO A 191 -9.75 9.75 7.92
CA PRO A 191 -10.39 9.73 6.61
C PRO A 191 -10.51 11.10 5.93
N LEU A 192 -10.94 12.14 6.66
CA LEU A 192 -11.24 13.44 6.07
C LEU A 192 -9.96 14.15 5.59
N GLU A 193 -8.89 14.08 6.37
CA GLU A 193 -7.55 14.59 6.07
C GLU A 193 -6.97 13.84 4.87
N THR A 194 -7.01 12.50 4.89
CA THR A 194 -6.47 11.66 3.81
C THR A 194 -7.14 11.99 2.47
N ILE A 195 -8.48 12.06 2.45
CA ILE A 195 -9.23 12.37 1.22
C ILE A 195 -8.97 13.80 0.77
N GLU A 196 -8.80 14.76 1.70
CA GLU A 196 -8.45 16.13 1.33
C GLU A 196 -7.04 16.23 0.73
N ASN A 197 -6.07 15.47 1.23
CA ASN A 197 -4.73 15.42 0.66
C ASN A 197 -4.76 14.89 -0.79
N PHE A 198 -5.50 13.80 -1.02
CA PHE A 198 -5.70 13.27 -2.37
C PHE A 198 -6.41 14.26 -3.29
N ARG A 199 -7.47 14.92 -2.80
CA ARG A 199 -8.17 15.96 -3.55
C ARG A 199 -7.21 17.07 -3.98
N LYS A 200 -6.37 17.57 -3.08
CA LYS A 200 -5.40 18.64 -3.39
C LYS A 200 -4.40 18.22 -4.46
N LEU A 201 -3.78 17.05 -4.31
CA LEU A 201 -2.84 16.52 -5.29
C LEU A 201 -3.46 16.37 -6.69
N ILE A 202 -4.69 15.85 -6.74
CA ILE A 202 -5.42 15.70 -8.00
C ILE A 202 -5.80 17.07 -8.57
N ALA A 203 -6.23 18.03 -7.74
CA ALA A 203 -6.53 19.38 -8.18
C ALA A 203 -5.30 20.07 -8.79
N GLU A 204 -4.13 19.96 -8.15
CA GLU A 204 -2.87 20.49 -8.68
C GLU A 204 -2.55 19.88 -10.06
N SER A 205 -2.66 18.55 -10.20
CA SER A 205 -2.46 17.87 -11.47
C SER A 205 -3.46 18.31 -12.55
N ARG A 206 -4.73 18.50 -12.18
CA ARG A 206 -5.77 18.98 -13.11
C ARG A 206 -5.51 20.41 -13.58
N GLU A 207 -5.03 21.28 -12.68
CA GLU A 207 -4.65 22.65 -13.02
C GLU A 207 -3.43 22.68 -13.95
N GLU A 208 -2.43 21.83 -13.70
CA GLU A 208 -1.27 21.67 -14.59
C GLU A 208 -1.69 21.21 -15.99
N LYS A 209 -2.52 20.17 -16.11
CA LYS A 209 -3.09 19.72 -17.40
C LYS A 209 -3.87 20.82 -18.09
N SER A 210 -4.64 21.59 -17.34
CA SER A 210 -5.39 22.72 -17.88
C SER A 210 -4.46 23.81 -18.42
N LEU A 211 -3.35 24.07 -17.73
CA LEU A 211 -2.35 25.07 -18.13
C LEU A 211 -1.55 24.61 -19.35
N GLU A 212 -1.18 23.34 -19.42
CA GLU A 212 -0.50 22.74 -20.57
C GLU A 212 -1.38 22.85 -21.82
N TRP A 213 -2.63 22.39 -21.73
CA TRP A 213 -3.57 22.44 -22.86
C TRP A 213 -3.79 23.85 -23.41
N ILE A 214 -3.96 24.86 -22.54
CA ILE A 214 -4.16 26.23 -23.00
C ILE A 214 -2.88 26.84 -23.59
N ARG A 215 -1.70 26.49 -23.05
CA ARG A 215 -0.40 26.93 -23.60
C ARG A 215 -0.14 26.34 -24.98
N ASP A 216 -0.49 25.08 -25.17
CA ASP A 216 -0.36 24.41 -26.47
C ASP A 216 -1.25 25.10 -27.52
N LEU A 217 -2.51 25.40 -27.16
CA LEU A 217 -3.40 26.18 -28.01
C LEU A 217 -2.84 27.57 -28.32
N GLU A 218 -2.35 28.30 -27.33
CA GLU A 218 -1.77 29.63 -27.54
C GLU A 218 -0.59 29.58 -28.51
N LYS A 219 0.31 28.62 -28.33
CA LYS A 219 1.49 28.43 -29.18
C LYS A 219 1.11 28.15 -30.63
N GLU A 220 0.08 27.34 -30.85
CA GLU A 220 -0.42 27.07 -32.20
C GLU A 220 -1.11 28.30 -32.82
N THR A 221 -1.61 29.23 -32.00
CA THR A 221 -2.22 30.49 -32.49
C THR A 221 -1.26 31.67 -32.64
N THR A 222 0.04 31.48 -32.38
CA THR A 222 1.01 32.59 -32.46
C THR A 222 1.31 33.03 -33.89
N ASP A 223 1.24 32.12 -34.87
CA ASP A 223 1.53 32.40 -36.29
C ASP A 223 0.43 31.88 -37.20
N PHE A 224 -0.72 32.56 -37.18
CA PHE A 224 -1.84 32.21 -38.05
C PHE A 224 -1.55 32.35 -39.54
N GLU A 225 -0.56 33.16 -39.94
CA GLU A 225 -0.28 33.43 -41.36
C GLU A 225 0.39 32.25 -42.08
N SER A 226 1.05 31.35 -41.33
CA SER A 226 1.63 30.13 -41.88
C SER A 226 0.70 28.92 -41.87
N LEU A 227 -0.45 29.00 -41.20
CA LEU A 227 -1.43 27.91 -41.09
C LEU A 227 -2.41 27.90 -42.26
N ASN A 228 -2.75 26.71 -42.74
CA ASN A 228 -3.79 26.57 -43.76
C ASN A 228 -5.21 26.56 -43.13
N THR A 229 -6.25 26.68 -43.94
CA THR A 229 -7.64 26.72 -43.46
C THR A 229 -8.06 25.46 -42.69
N ALA A 230 -7.52 24.29 -43.04
CA ALA A 230 -7.82 23.03 -42.34
C ALA A 230 -7.21 23.00 -40.93
N ASP A 231 -5.98 23.49 -40.76
CA ASP A 231 -5.32 23.59 -39.46
C ASP A 231 -6.08 24.56 -38.54
N ILE A 232 -6.54 25.69 -39.07
CA ILE A 232 -7.31 26.68 -38.31
C ILE A 232 -8.70 26.13 -37.95
N ASN A 233 -9.33 25.33 -38.82
CA ASN A 233 -10.59 24.65 -38.49
C ASN A 233 -10.41 23.59 -37.40
N SER A 234 -9.31 22.82 -37.44
CA SER A 234 -8.97 21.87 -36.38
C SER A 234 -8.77 22.57 -35.03
N LEU A 235 -8.05 23.69 -35.03
CA LEU A 235 -7.88 24.56 -33.85
C LEU A 235 -9.22 25.05 -33.31
N HIS A 236 -10.10 25.53 -34.19
CA HIS A 236 -11.44 25.98 -33.82
C HIS A 236 -12.29 24.84 -33.22
N ALA A 237 -12.23 23.64 -33.80
CA ALA A 237 -12.96 22.48 -33.27
C ALA A 237 -12.46 22.10 -31.87
N ARG A 238 -11.14 22.05 -31.66
CA ARG A 238 -10.53 21.74 -30.36
C ARG A 238 -10.85 22.81 -29.32
N ALA A 239 -10.82 24.09 -29.69
CA ALA A 239 -11.13 25.20 -28.79
C ALA A 239 -12.62 25.28 -28.40
N ASN A 240 -13.53 24.78 -29.25
CA ASN A 240 -14.96 24.65 -28.93
C ASN A 240 -15.32 23.40 -28.13
N CYS A 241 -14.40 22.44 -28.00
CA CYS A 241 -14.56 21.24 -27.18
C CYS A 241 -13.45 21.19 -26.11
N PRO A 242 -13.43 22.14 -25.16
CA PRO A 242 -12.40 22.17 -24.13
C PRO A 242 -12.48 20.94 -23.22
N PRO A 243 -11.34 20.48 -22.67
CA PRO A 243 -11.33 19.39 -21.71
C PRO A 243 -12.05 19.80 -20.42
N ALA A 244 -12.64 18.82 -19.71
CA ALA A 244 -13.41 19.08 -18.50
C ALA A 244 -12.54 19.65 -17.36
N VAL A 245 -11.24 19.36 -17.37
CA VAL A 245 -10.25 19.92 -16.44
C VAL A 245 -9.97 21.42 -16.66
N LEU A 246 -10.49 22.03 -17.72
CA LEU A 246 -10.23 23.45 -18.02
C LEU A 246 -10.70 24.33 -16.85
N ALA A 247 -9.74 24.96 -16.18
CA ALA A 247 -9.96 25.87 -15.06
C ALA A 247 -10.51 27.21 -15.54
N ASP A 248 -11.25 27.90 -14.66
CA ASP A 248 -11.99 29.13 -15.03
C ASP A 248 -11.06 30.28 -15.44
N ASN A 249 -9.88 30.39 -14.82
CA ASN A 249 -8.84 31.32 -15.23
C ASN A 249 -8.35 31.06 -16.68
N HIS A 250 -8.34 29.80 -17.12
CA HIS A 250 -7.97 29.40 -18.48
C HIS A 250 -9.12 29.52 -19.47
N ARG A 251 -10.39 29.52 -19.02
CA ARG A 251 -11.56 29.81 -19.88
C ARG A 251 -11.51 31.22 -20.45
N ALA A 252 -11.11 32.21 -19.64
CA ALA A 252 -10.96 33.59 -20.13
C ALA A 252 -9.91 33.68 -21.26
N ARG A 253 -8.79 32.96 -21.13
CA ARG A 253 -7.76 32.87 -22.18
C ARG A 253 -8.29 32.18 -23.44
N LEU A 254 -9.08 31.10 -23.27
CA LEU A 254 -9.71 30.39 -24.37
C LEU A 254 -10.68 31.29 -25.17
N GLU A 255 -11.43 32.16 -24.51
CA GLU A 255 -12.31 33.11 -25.19
C GLU A 255 -11.53 34.09 -26.09
N GLU A 256 -10.36 34.57 -25.64
CA GLU A 256 -9.49 35.42 -26.45
C GLU A 256 -8.92 34.67 -27.66
N ILE A 257 -8.53 33.41 -27.46
CA ILE A 257 -8.05 32.51 -28.52
C ILE A 257 -9.16 32.30 -29.57
N ASN A 258 -10.38 31.96 -29.14
CA ASN A 258 -11.53 31.78 -30.02
C ASN A 258 -11.80 33.02 -30.86
N LYS A 259 -11.79 34.21 -30.26
CA LYS A 259 -11.94 35.49 -30.99
C LYS A 259 -10.86 35.68 -32.06
N LYS A 260 -9.61 35.30 -31.79
CA LYS A 260 -8.51 35.37 -32.77
C LYS A 260 -8.72 34.39 -33.92
N ILE A 261 -9.08 33.14 -33.60
CA ILE A 261 -9.35 32.07 -34.59
C ILE A 261 -10.52 32.49 -35.50
N GLU A 262 -11.65 32.89 -34.93
CA GLU A 262 -12.83 33.33 -35.69
C GLU A 262 -12.53 34.55 -36.56
N LYS A 263 -11.78 35.53 -36.05
CA LYS A 263 -11.35 36.69 -36.82
C LYS A 263 -10.51 36.26 -38.03
N HIS A 264 -9.62 35.29 -37.88
CA HIS A 264 -8.81 34.80 -39.00
C HIS A 264 -9.64 34.00 -40.01
N LEU A 265 -10.49 33.07 -39.55
CA LEU A 265 -11.42 32.32 -40.41
C LEU A 265 -12.36 33.26 -41.19
N SER A 266 -12.77 34.37 -40.58
CA SER A 266 -13.61 35.38 -41.24
C SER A 266 -12.89 36.11 -42.39
N LYS A 267 -11.55 36.22 -42.36
CA LYS A 267 -10.75 36.76 -43.47
C LYS A 267 -10.64 35.74 -44.61
N LEU A 268 -10.54 34.46 -44.27
CA LEU A 268 -10.55 33.32 -45.19
C LEU A 268 -11.98 32.88 -45.55
N LYS A 269 -12.97 33.78 -45.50
CA LYS A 269 -14.41 33.46 -45.51
C LYS A 269 -14.84 32.49 -46.62
N ILE A 270 -14.26 32.64 -47.82
CA ILE A 270 -14.55 31.79 -48.98
C ILE A 270 -13.95 30.40 -48.78
N ASP A 271 -12.67 30.29 -48.41
CA ASP A 271 -12.00 29.02 -48.14
C ASP A 271 -12.60 28.30 -46.94
N TRP A 272 -13.03 29.06 -45.93
CA TRP A 272 -13.73 28.53 -44.75
C TRP A 272 -15.12 27.98 -45.10
N LEU A 273 -15.87 28.66 -45.97
CA LEU A 273 -17.14 28.15 -46.52
C LEU A 273 -16.92 26.87 -47.33
N ILE A 274 -15.83 26.77 -48.09
CA ILE A 274 -15.47 25.56 -48.84
C ILE A 274 -15.17 24.40 -47.88
N GLU A 275 -14.42 24.61 -46.81
CA GLU A 275 -14.16 23.56 -45.81
C GLU A 275 -15.42 23.17 -45.03
N LYS A 276 -16.24 24.14 -44.60
CA LYS A 276 -17.53 23.84 -43.95
C LYS A 276 -18.48 23.08 -44.87
N PHE A 277 -18.45 23.35 -46.17
CA PHE A 277 -19.17 22.58 -47.17
C PHE A 277 -18.62 21.14 -47.29
N ARG A 278 -17.30 20.94 -47.23
CA ARG A 278 -16.67 19.60 -47.27
C ARG A 278 -17.04 18.75 -46.05
N GLU A 279 -17.23 19.35 -44.88
CA GLU A 279 -17.67 18.65 -43.65
C GLU A 279 -19.14 18.17 -43.71
N LEU A 280 -19.96 18.68 -44.63
CA LEU A 280 -21.37 18.27 -44.77
C LEU A 280 -21.49 16.86 -45.36
N SER A 281 -22.56 16.14 -45.02
CA SER A 281 -22.91 14.88 -45.68
C SER A 281 -23.22 15.07 -47.18
N PRO A 282 -23.09 14.05 -48.03
CA PRO A 282 -23.35 14.16 -49.47
C PRO A 282 -24.73 14.73 -49.81
N GLU A 283 -25.77 14.34 -49.07
CA GLU A 283 -27.12 14.89 -49.18
C GLU A 283 -27.19 16.39 -48.85
N MET A 284 -26.51 16.83 -47.78
CA MET A 284 -26.48 18.24 -47.38
C MET A 284 -25.65 19.10 -48.34
N GLN A 285 -24.58 18.54 -48.90
CA GLN A 285 -23.81 19.20 -49.96
C GLN A 285 -24.68 19.46 -51.20
N LYS A 286 -25.48 18.48 -51.65
CA LYS A 286 -26.44 18.66 -52.76
C LYS A 286 -27.48 19.75 -52.45
N GLN A 287 -28.03 19.75 -51.23
CA GLN A 287 -28.98 20.79 -50.81
C GLN A 287 -28.34 22.17 -50.78
N PHE A 288 -27.12 22.27 -50.25
CA PHE A 288 -26.38 23.53 -50.21
C PHE A 288 -26.16 24.07 -51.63
N LEU A 289 -25.64 23.25 -52.55
CA LEU A 289 -25.46 23.62 -53.96
C LEU A 289 -26.77 24.07 -54.62
N SER A 290 -27.88 23.35 -54.38
CA SER A 290 -29.19 23.71 -54.95
C SER A 290 -29.73 25.08 -54.49
N ARG A 291 -29.27 25.59 -53.34
CA ARG A 291 -29.70 26.90 -52.81
C ARG A 291 -28.82 28.07 -53.27
N ILE A 292 -27.61 27.82 -53.73
CA ILE A 292 -26.67 28.85 -54.21
C ILE A 292 -26.54 28.91 -55.73
N THR A 293 -26.99 27.88 -56.44
CA THR A 293 -27.09 27.90 -57.90
C THR A 293 -28.38 28.64 -58.26
N ILE A 294 -28.26 29.90 -58.69
CA ILE A 294 -29.36 30.72 -59.26
C ILE A 294 -29.65 30.24 -60.67
#